data_AF-A0A923BIB8-F1
#
_entry.id   AF-A0A923BIB8-F1
#
_cell.length_a   1.000
_cell.length_b   1.000
_cell.length_c   1.000
_cell.angle_alpha   90.00
_cell.angle_beta   90.00
_cell.angle_gamma   90.00
#
_symmetry.space_group_name_H-M   'P 1'
#
loop_
_entity.id
_entity.type
_entity.pdbx_description
1 polymer ?
#
loop_
_entity_poly.entity_id
_entity_poly.type
_entity_poly.pdbx_seq_one_letter_code
_entity_poly.pdbx_strand_id
1 'polypeptide(L)'
;MLGLAAGLLRLRLAVSRRRASFFALMRRSSNVRQRLQFLKRRQFIVSMLTPTAEISVMLNAVVQDAINEQINYELFSSYQYLSMAAWCEHEQFVGCAKWLRIQSEEEYGHAMRLYDFLLARNAPVKLKTIAAPEQKFASVASVFEKALEQEMKVTEQIDRLYELAFTEKAFAALVELEWFITEQVEEEKTSREVVHKFKMVKDDPSALLDLDRDLGGRAAAPSADA
;
A
#
# COMPACT_ATOMS: atom_id res chain seq x y z
N MET A 1 -15.46 -0.22 35.37
CA MET A 1 -14.54 -1.34 35.00
C MET A 1 -14.51 -2.52 35.98
N LEU A 2 -14.98 -2.40 37.23
CA LEU A 2 -14.99 -3.51 38.22
C LEU A 2 -16.03 -4.63 37.97
N GLY A 3 -17.11 -4.36 37.22
CA GLY A 3 -18.18 -5.34 36.99
C GLY A 3 -17.84 -6.47 36.00
N LEU A 4 -17.07 -6.18 34.94
CA LEU A 4 -16.69 -7.18 33.92
C LEU A 4 -15.70 -8.23 34.45
N ALA A 5 -14.74 -7.81 35.29
CA ALA A 5 -13.75 -8.71 35.88
C ALA A 5 -14.39 -9.74 36.84
N ALA A 6 -15.42 -9.32 37.60
CA ALA A 6 -16.17 -10.20 38.48
C ALA A 6 -17.02 -11.24 37.72
N GLY A 7 -17.58 -10.87 36.56
CA GLY A 7 -18.32 -11.77 35.67
C GLY A 7 -17.43 -12.86 35.07
N LEU A 8 -16.24 -12.50 34.59
CA LEU A 8 -15.26 -13.43 34.03
C LEU A 8 -14.71 -14.42 35.08
N LEU A 9 -14.50 -13.97 36.32
CA LEU A 9 -14.04 -14.84 37.41
C LEU A 9 -15.12 -15.86 37.82
N ARG A 10 -16.39 -15.45 37.88
CA ARG A 10 -17.52 -16.37 38.13
C ARG A 10 -17.67 -17.41 37.02
N LEU A 11 -17.48 -17.01 35.76
CA LEU A 11 -17.53 -17.93 34.62
C LEU A 11 -16.36 -18.94 34.66
N ARG A 12 -15.13 -18.48 34.97
CA ARG A 12 -13.95 -19.36 35.14
C ARG A 12 -14.15 -20.38 36.26
N LEU A 13 -14.70 -19.96 37.40
CA LEU A 13 -14.98 -20.86 38.54
C LEU A 13 -16.10 -21.87 38.22
N ALA A 14 -17.14 -21.46 37.49
CA ALA A 14 -18.21 -22.36 37.05
C ALA A 14 -17.69 -23.42 36.05
N VAL A 15 -16.83 -23.03 35.12
CA VAL A 15 -16.17 -23.94 34.16
C VAL A 15 -15.21 -24.90 34.88
N SER A 16 -14.47 -24.42 35.88
CA SER A 16 -13.59 -25.23 36.73
C SER A 16 -14.35 -26.32 37.51
N ARG A 17 -15.46 -25.97 38.17
CA ARG A 17 -16.27 -26.94 38.93
C ARG A 17 -16.90 -28.01 38.03
N ARG A 18 -17.38 -27.64 36.83
CA ARG A 18 -17.90 -28.61 35.84
C ARG A 18 -16.82 -29.54 35.29
N ARG A 19 -15.56 -29.07 35.16
CA ARG A 19 -14.42 -29.92 34.78
C ARG A 19 -14.13 -31.00 35.82
N ALA A 20 -14.16 -30.67 37.12
CA ALA A 20 -13.88 -31.63 38.19
C ALA A 20 -14.91 -32.78 38.25
N SER A 21 -16.20 -32.46 38.15
CA SER A 21 -17.29 -33.47 38.15
C SER A 21 -17.24 -34.40 36.92
N PHE A 22 -16.78 -33.90 35.77
CA PHE A 22 -16.64 -34.69 34.54
C PHE A 22 -15.49 -35.70 34.61
N PHE A 23 -14.34 -35.33 35.19
CA PHE A 23 -13.23 -36.26 35.40
C PHE A 23 -13.57 -37.39 36.39
N ALA A 24 -14.38 -37.09 37.41
CA ALA A 24 -14.92 -38.11 38.32
C ALA A 24 -15.83 -39.12 37.61
N LEU A 25 -16.63 -38.67 36.63
CA LEU A 25 -17.52 -39.54 35.84
C LEU A 25 -16.74 -40.41 34.84
N MET A 26 -15.71 -39.87 34.17
CA MET A 26 -14.87 -40.65 33.25
C MET A 26 -14.06 -41.75 33.94
N ARG A 27 -13.61 -41.52 35.18
CA ARG A 27 -12.87 -42.53 35.96
C ARG A 27 -13.71 -43.77 36.30
N ARG A 28 -15.04 -43.70 36.25
CA ARG A 28 -15.97 -44.80 36.54
C ARG A 28 -16.39 -45.65 35.33
N SER A 29 -16.10 -45.22 34.09
CA SER A 29 -16.46 -45.97 32.89
C SER A 29 -15.32 -46.88 32.44
N SER A 30 -15.54 -48.19 32.40
CA SER A 30 -14.60 -49.22 31.91
C SER A 30 -14.67 -49.43 30.39
N ASN A 31 -15.60 -48.76 29.68
CA ASN A 31 -15.83 -48.97 28.26
C ASN A 31 -15.13 -47.89 27.41
N VAL A 32 -14.10 -48.30 26.67
CA VAL A 32 -13.26 -47.45 25.81
C VAL A 32 -14.08 -46.69 24.76
N ARG A 33 -15.15 -47.29 24.19
CA ARG A 33 -16.00 -46.62 23.19
C ARG A 33 -16.77 -45.44 23.78
N GLN A 34 -17.27 -45.55 25.00
CA GLN A 34 -17.96 -44.45 25.66
C GLN A 34 -16.98 -43.31 25.96
N ARG A 35 -15.78 -43.61 26.45
CA ARG A 35 -14.73 -42.59 26.66
C ARG A 35 -14.37 -41.85 25.37
N LEU A 36 -14.25 -42.56 24.24
CA LEU A 36 -14.01 -41.93 22.93
C LEU A 36 -15.15 -41.00 22.50
N GLN A 37 -16.41 -41.40 22.70
CA GLN A 37 -17.55 -40.54 22.38
C GLN A 37 -17.58 -39.28 23.26
N PHE A 38 -17.25 -39.40 24.55
CA PHE A 38 -17.11 -38.26 25.44
C PHE A 38 -15.96 -37.33 25.05
N LEU A 39 -14.81 -37.88 24.65
CA LEU A 39 -13.66 -37.12 24.15
C LEU A 39 -13.99 -36.36 22.86
N LYS A 40 -14.64 -37.02 21.89
CA LYS A 40 -15.07 -36.37 20.63
C LYS A 40 -16.09 -35.26 20.88
N ARG A 41 -17.09 -35.49 21.73
CA ARG A 41 -18.06 -34.44 22.13
C ARG A 41 -17.38 -33.29 22.88
N ARG A 42 -16.37 -33.57 23.71
CA ARG A 42 -15.61 -32.55 24.43
C ARG A 42 -14.73 -31.72 23.49
N GLN A 43 -14.07 -32.34 22.51
CA GLN A 43 -13.29 -31.63 21.49
C GLN A 43 -14.19 -30.68 20.68
N PHE A 44 -15.39 -31.15 20.34
CA PHE A 44 -16.40 -30.37 19.63
C PHE A 44 -16.93 -29.19 20.47
N ILE A 45 -17.25 -29.42 21.74
CA ILE A 45 -17.73 -28.38 22.66
C ILE A 45 -16.62 -27.38 23.01
N VAL A 46 -15.37 -27.82 23.14
CA VAL A 46 -14.22 -26.91 23.37
C VAL A 46 -14.01 -26.01 22.16
N SER A 47 -14.16 -26.53 20.93
CA SER A 47 -14.10 -25.73 19.69
C SER A 47 -15.21 -24.68 19.58
N MET A 48 -16.45 -24.98 20.00
CA MET A 48 -17.52 -23.96 20.07
C MET A 48 -17.40 -23.01 21.27
N LEU A 49 -16.80 -23.51 22.35
CA LEU A 49 -16.52 -22.87 23.65
C LEU A 49 -15.47 -21.76 23.62
N THR A 50 -14.47 -21.91 22.76
CA THR A 50 -13.43 -20.93 22.57
C THR A 50 -13.91 -19.94 21.51
N PRO A 51 -14.10 -18.65 21.85
CA PRO A 51 -13.94 -17.65 20.83
C PRO A 51 -12.52 -17.89 20.31
N THR A 52 -12.38 -18.40 19.10
CA THR A 52 -11.22 -18.03 18.31
C THR A 52 -11.40 -16.52 18.17
N ALA A 53 -10.83 -15.77 19.11
CA ALA A 53 -10.29 -14.49 18.73
C ALA A 53 -9.37 -14.88 17.58
N GLU A 54 -9.87 -14.73 16.35
CA GLU A 54 -8.98 -14.60 15.22
C GLU A 54 -8.01 -13.53 15.70
N ILE A 55 -6.80 -13.95 16.05
CA ILE A 55 -5.68 -13.02 16.18
C ILE A 55 -5.43 -12.64 14.74
N SER A 56 -6.34 -11.84 14.20
CA SER A 56 -6.20 -11.17 12.95
C SER A 56 -5.07 -10.20 13.24
N VAL A 57 -3.87 -10.55 12.76
CA VAL A 57 -2.73 -9.62 12.67
C VAL A 57 -3.06 -8.61 11.57
N MET A 58 -4.25 -8.01 11.67
CA MET A 58 -4.81 -7.06 10.76
C MET A 58 -3.96 -5.80 10.86
N LEU A 59 -3.68 -5.22 9.70
CA LEU A 59 -3.06 -3.91 9.65
C LEU A 59 -3.94 -2.92 10.42
N ASN A 60 -3.31 -2.01 11.17
CA ASN A 60 -4.03 -0.94 11.87
C ASN A 60 -4.94 -0.20 10.88
N ALA A 61 -6.21 -0.02 11.23
CA ALA A 61 -7.20 0.57 10.33
C ALA A 61 -6.81 1.98 9.84
N VAL A 62 -6.15 2.77 10.69
CA VAL A 62 -5.68 4.12 10.34
C VAL A 62 -4.58 4.06 9.28
N VAL A 63 -3.59 3.17 9.46
CA VAL A 63 -2.52 2.95 8.48
C VAL A 63 -3.08 2.37 7.19
N GLN A 64 -4.02 1.43 7.29
CA GLN A 64 -4.68 0.83 6.14
C GLN A 64 -5.44 1.88 5.31
N ASP A 65 -6.21 2.76 5.95
CA ASP A 65 -6.93 3.82 5.25
C ASP A 65 -5.95 4.80 4.61
N ALA A 66 -4.83 5.14 5.28
CA ALA A 66 -3.79 5.98 4.69
C ALA A 66 -3.07 5.34 3.49
N ILE A 67 -2.81 4.03 3.52
CA ILE A 67 -2.29 3.31 2.33
C ILE A 67 -3.31 3.33 1.19
N ASN A 68 -4.62 3.22 1.49
CA ASN A 68 -5.65 3.37 0.45
C ASN A 68 -5.70 4.79 -0.14
N GLU A 69 -5.40 5.84 0.64
CA GLU A 69 -5.20 7.18 0.07
C GLU A 69 -3.99 7.21 -0.86
N GLN A 70 -2.87 6.62 -0.44
CA GLN A 70 -1.65 6.61 -1.24
C GLN A 70 -1.85 5.85 -2.56
N ILE A 71 -2.50 4.67 -2.53
CA ILE A 71 -2.89 3.94 -3.76
C ILE A 71 -3.65 4.84 -4.72
N ASN A 72 -4.62 5.61 -4.22
CA ASN A 72 -5.38 6.53 -5.07
C ASN A 72 -4.52 7.67 -5.60
N TYR A 73 -3.55 8.16 -4.81
CA TYR A 73 -2.62 9.20 -5.25
C TYR A 73 -1.68 8.70 -6.35
N GLU A 74 -1.10 7.51 -6.22
CA GLU A 74 -0.23 6.93 -7.28
C GLU A 74 -1.03 6.65 -8.56
N LEU A 75 -2.28 6.20 -8.45
CA LEU A 75 -3.17 6.06 -9.61
C LEU A 75 -3.48 7.42 -10.27
N PHE A 76 -3.68 8.47 -9.48
CA PHE A 76 -3.84 9.82 -10.00
C PHE A 76 -2.54 10.33 -10.64
N SER A 77 -1.39 10.06 -10.01
CA SER A 77 -0.05 10.41 -10.49
C SER A 77 0.20 9.82 -11.88
N SER A 78 -0.06 8.52 -12.03
CA SER A 78 -0.05 7.81 -13.32
C SER A 78 -0.97 8.46 -14.34
N TYR A 79 -2.19 8.84 -13.96
CA TYR A 79 -3.16 9.45 -14.87
C TYR A 79 -2.76 10.87 -15.30
N GLN A 80 -2.15 11.64 -14.40
CA GLN A 80 -1.60 12.96 -14.69
C GLN A 80 -0.40 12.88 -15.63
N TYR A 81 0.46 11.86 -15.49
CA TYR A 81 1.54 11.58 -16.45
C TYR A 81 1.03 11.25 -17.84
N LEU A 82 -0.07 10.50 -17.98
CA LEU A 82 -0.71 10.28 -19.30
C LEU A 82 -1.24 11.58 -19.91
N SER A 83 -1.81 12.47 -19.11
CA SER A 83 -2.30 13.77 -19.58
C SER A 83 -1.16 14.65 -20.09
N MET A 84 -0.05 14.68 -19.35
CA MET A 84 1.17 15.38 -19.75
C MET A 84 1.78 14.78 -21.02
N ALA A 85 1.83 13.45 -21.12
CA ALA A 85 2.30 12.76 -22.32
C ALA A 85 1.46 13.09 -23.55
N ALA A 86 0.13 13.08 -23.41
CA ALA A 86 -0.79 13.41 -24.50
C ALA A 86 -0.61 14.86 -24.99
N TRP A 87 -0.36 15.79 -24.05
CA TRP A 87 -0.04 17.17 -24.41
C TRP A 87 1.29 17.27 -25.16
N CYS A 88 2.35 16.62 -24.69
CA CYS A 88 3.65 16.61 -25.38
C CYS A 88 3.56 16.03 -26.79
N GLU A 89 2.79 14.94 -26.96
CA GLU A 89 2.56 14.32 -28.27
C GLU A 89 1.85 15.30 -29.23
N HIS A 90 0.83 16.01 -28.74
CA HIS A 90 0.11 17.02 -29.52
C HIS A 90 1.04 18.15 -29.99
N GLU A 91 1.92 18.62 -29.11
CA GLU A 91 2.92 19.66 -29.40
C GLU A 91 4.17 19.14 -30.15
N GLN A 92 4.19 17.87 -30.58
CA GLN A 92 5.27 17.22 -31.33
C GLN A 92 6.60 17.02 -30.55
N PHE A 93 6.55 17.02 -29.21
CA PHE A 93 7.63 16.60 -28.32
C PHE A 93 7.53 15.10 -28.02
N VAL A 94 7.76 14.28 -29.05
CA VAL A 94 7.51 12.82 -29.02
C VAL A 94 8.43 12.07 -28.05
N GLY A 95 9.66 12.54 -27.83
CA GLY A 95 10.57 11.92 -26.87
C GLY A 95 10.17 12.21 -25.42
N CYS A 96 9.73 13.44 -25.14
CA CYS A 96 9.13 13.81 -23.85
C CYS A 96 7.84 13.01 -23.60
N ALA A 97 6.98 12.89 -24.62
CA ALA A 97 5.75 12.10 -24.52
C ALA A 97 6.06 10.65 -24.15
N LYS A 98 7.04 10.02 -24.81
CA LYS A 98 7.50 8.67 -24.46
C LYS A 98 8.00 8.58 -23.02
N TRP A 99 8.84 9.53 -22.59
CA TRP A 99 9.37 9.56 -21.21
C TRP A 99 8.23 9.59 -20.19
N LEU A 100 7.22 10.43 -20.40
CA LEU A 100 6.08 10.60 -19.50
C LEU A 100 5.15 9.38 -19.50
N ARG A 101 5.05 8.66 -20.62
CA ARG A 101 4.31 7.38 -20.67
C ARG A 101 4.99 6.30 -19.82
N ILE A 102 6.32 6.22 -19.86
CA ILE A 102 7.07 5.29 -19.02
C ILE A 102 6.85 5.63 -17.54
N GLN A 103 6.92 6.91 -17.18
CA GLN A 103 6.64 7.34 -15.79
C GLN A 103 5.20 6.99 -15.36
N SER A 104 4.22 7.14 -16.26
CA SER A 104 2.86 6.69 -15.96
C SER A 104 2.76 5.20 -15.64
N GLU A 105 3.51 4.36 -16.36
CA GLU A 105 3.55 2.91 -16.12
C GLU A 105 4.21 2.59 -14.77
N GLU A 106 5.28 3.31 -14.41
CA GLU A 106 5.97 3.18 -13.11
C GLU A 106 5.06 3.57 -11.94
N GLU A 107 4.38 4.72 -12.02
CA GLU A 107 3.42 5.17 -11.00
C GLU A 107 2.23 4.21 -10.83
N TYR A 108 1.78 3.59 -11.93
CA TYR A 108 0.80 2.52 -11.84
C TYR A 108 1.37 1.31 -11.09
N GLY A 109 2.62 0.94 -11.35
CA GLY A 109 3.36 -0.07 -10.59
C GLY A 109 3.45 0.26 -9.10
N HIS A 110 3.71 1.52 -8.75
CA HIS A 110 3.74 2.02 -7.37
C HIS A 110 2.39 1.80 -6.67
N ALA A 111 1.29 2.13 -7.35
CA ALA A 111 -0.06 1.86 -6.85
C ALA A 111 -0.31 0.36 -6.63
N MET A 112 0.09 -0.48 -7.59
CA MET A 112 -0.14 -1.92 -7.53
C MET A 112 0.68 -2.58 -6.42
N ARG A 113 1.89 -2.09 -6.15
CA ARG A 113 2.71 -2.56 -5.04
C ARG A 113 2.01 -2.38 -3.69
N LEU A 114 1.46 -1.19 -3.42
CA LEU A 114 0.68 -0.93 -2.19
C LEU A 114 -0.64 -1.71 -2.15
N TYR A 115 -1.30 -1.85 -3.30
CA TYR A 115 -2.51 -2.66 -3.47
C TYR A 115 -2.25 -4.11 -3.05
N ASP A 116 -1.21 -4.73 -3.59
CA ASP A 116 -0.85 -6.12 -3.32
C ASP A 116 -0.35 -6.29 -1.88
N PHE A 117 0.37 -5.30 -1.33
CA PHE A 117 0.74 -5.29 0.08
C PHE A 117 -0.49 -5.36 0.99
N LEU A 118 -1.53 -4.57 0.75
CA LEU A 118 -2.77 -4.63 1.55
C LEU A 118 -3.43 -6.01 1.45
N LEU A 119 -3.53 -6.58 0.24
CA LEU A 119 -4.10 -7.92 0.05
C LEU A 119 -3.28 -9.01 0.75
N ALA A 120 -1.95 -8.95 0.69
CA ALA A 120 -1.05 -9.87 1.38
C ALA A 120 -1.19 -9.81 2.91
N ARG A 121 -1.65 -8.66 3.43
CA ARG A 121 -1.99 -8.46 4.85
C ARG A 121 -3.45 -8.79 5.19
N ASN A 122 -4.21 -9.37 4.25
CA ASN A 122 -5.65 -9.62 4.36
C ASN A 122 -6.44 -8.35 4.75
N ALA A 123 -5.96 -7.20 4.28
CA ALA A 123 -6.59 -5.90 4.48
C ALA A 123 -7.41 -5.52 3.24
N PRO A 124 -8.62 -4.96 3.40
CA PRO A 124 -9.44 -4.57 2.26
C PRO A 124 -8.85 -3.37 1.54
N VAL A 125 -8.77 -3.47 0.21
CA VAL A 125 -8.47 -2.35 -0.67
C VAL A 125 -9.74 -1.58 -1.00
N LYS A 126 -9.67 -0.25 -0.95
CA LYS A 126 -10.75 0.69 -1.23
C LYS A 126 -10.31 1.64 -2.34
N LEU A 127 -10.51 1.24 -3.60
CA LEU A 127 -10.26 2.11 -4.76
C LEU A 127 -11.24 3.29 -4.75
N LYS A 128 -10.71 4.51 -4.95
CA LYS A 128 -11.48 5.74 -4.88
C LYS A 128 -11.64 6.38 -6.25
N THR A 129 -12.40 7.46 -6.29
CA THR A 129 -12.53 8.28 -7.50
C THR A 129 -11.19 8.96 -7.81
N ILE A 130 -10.68 8.72 -9.02
CA ILE A 130 -9.53 9.43 -9.56
C ILE A 130 -10.03 10.75 -10.17
N ALA A 131 -9.46 11.87 -9.74
CA ALA A 131 -9.81 13.18 -10.28
C ALA A 131 -9.34 13.32 -11.73
N ALA A 132 -10.03 14.16 -12.52
CA ALA A 132 -9.58 14.49 -13.86
C ALA A 132 -8.22 15.22 -13.79
N PRO A 133 -7.22 14.83 -14.61
CA PRO A 133 -5.91 15.46 -14.61
C PRO A 133 -5.96 16.82 -15.30
N GLU A 134 -4.96 17.66 -15.02
CA GLU A 134 -4.69 18.89 -15.75
C GLU A 134 -4.29 18.56 -17.20
N GLN A 135 -4.84 19.30 -18.16
CA GLN A 135 -4.70 19.03 -19.61
C GLN A 135 -4.05 20.19 -20.38
N LYS A 136 -3.81 21.33 -19.73
CA LYS A 136 -3.29 22.53 -20.37
C LYS A 136 -1.98 22.92 -19.71
N PHE A 137 -0.94 23.02 -20.50
CA PHE A 137 0.40 23.41 -20.06
C PHE A 137 0.89 24.56 -20.94
N ALA A 138 1.71 25.44 -20.38
CA ALA A 138 2.18 26.63 -21.08
C ALA A 138 3.34 26.33 -22.04
N SER A 139 4.16 25.33 -21.70
CA SER A 139 5.32 24.88 -22.45
C SER A 139 5.73 23.47 -22.01
N VAL A 140 6.59 22.81 -22.79
CA VAL A 140 7.19 21.53 -22.39
C VAL A 140 7.99 21.66 -21.09
N ALA A 141 8.64 22.80 -20.83
CA ALA A 141 9.30 23.04 -19.54
C ALA A 141 8.30 23.04 -18.37
N SER A 142 7.13 23.67 -18.54
CA SER A 142 6.09 23.68 -17.50
C SER A 142 5.51 22.29 -17.20
N VAL A 143 5.53 21.38 -18.19
CA VAL A 143 5.14 19.98 -18.00
C VAL A 143 6.10 19.28 -17.03
N PHE A 144 7.41 19.43 -17.23
CA PHE A 144 8.39 18.78 -16.34
C PHE A 144 8.51 19.48 -14.99
N GLU A 145 8.25 20.79 -14.91
CA GLU A 145 8.08 21.47 -13.61
C GLU A 145 6.90 20.87 -12.83
N LYS A 146 5.77 20.61 -13.51
CA LYS A 146 4.62 19.94 -12.91
C LYS A 146 4.94 18.50 -12.46
N ALA A 147 5.70 17.75 -13.26
CA ALA A 147 6.15 16.41 -12.89
C ALA A 147 7.00 16.45 -11.60
N LEU A 148 7.95 17.38 -11.50
CA LEU A 148 8.75 17.56 -10.29
C LEU A 148 7.90 17.94 -9.07
N GLU A 149 6.94 18.86 -9.23
CA GLU A 149 6.01 19.22 -8.15
C GLU A 149 5.19 18.02 -7.68
N GLN A 150 4.79 17.15 -8.61
CA GLN A 150 4.06 15.92 -8.30
C GLN A 150 4.94 14.97 -7.48
N GLU A 151 6.19 14.73 -7.89
CA GLU A 151 7.12 13.85 -7.15
C GLU A 151 7.41 14.36 -5.74
N MET A 152 7.67 15.66 -5.58
CA MET A 152 7.88 16.25 -4.25
C MET A 152 6.66 16.04 -3.33
N LYS A 153 5.46 16.05 -3.91
CA LYS A 153 4.22 15.80 -3.17
C LYS A 153 4.01 14.32 -2.86
N VAL A 154 4.43 13.40 -3.74
CA VAL A 154 4.46 11.96 -3.42
C VAL A 154 5.39 11.71 -2.24
N THR A 155 6.62 12.24 -2.28
CA THR A 155 7.60 12.12 -1.19
C THR A 155 7.03 12.59 0.15
N GLU A 156 6.44 13.78 0.17
CA GLU A 156 5.85 14.33 1.40
C GLU A 156 4.70 13.44 1.94
N GLN A 157 3.93 12.78 1.07
CA GLN A 157 2.90 11.84 1.48
C GLN A 157 3.48 10.53 2.00
N ILE A 158 4.52 9.99 1.35
CA ILE A 158 5.23 8.79 1.80
C ILE A 158 5.89 9.01 3.16
N ASP A 159 6.56 10.15 3.36
CA ASP A 159 7.18 10.49 4.66
C ASP A 159 6.15 10.52 5.80
N ARG A 160 5.00 11.18 5.55
CA ARG A 160 3.88 11.21 6.51
C ARG A 160 3.29 9.83 6.76
N LEU A 161 3.15 9.01 5.73
CA LEU A 161 2.64 7.65 5.84
C LEU A 161 3.62 6.76 6.62
N TYR A 162 4.92 6.93 6.44
CA TYR A 162 5.97 6.25 7.19
C TYR A 162 5.95 6.65 8.67
N GLU A 163 5.87 7.95 8.97
CA GLU A 163 5.73 8.46 10.34
C GLU A 163 4.48 7.90 11.04
N LEU A 164 3.34 7.87 10.33
CA LEU A 164 2.10 7.29 10.82
C LEU A 164 2.26 5.79 11.11
N ALA A 165 2.84 5.04 10.17
CA ALA A 165 3.09 3.61 10.34
C ALA A 165 4.01 3.33 11.53
N PHE A 166 5.01 4.19 11.78
CA PHE A 166 5.91 4.10 12.92
C PHE A 166 5.16 4.32 14.24
N THR A 167 4.38 5.40 14.30
CA THR A 167 3.57 5.78 15.47
C THR A 167 2.58 4.68 15.85
N GLU A 168 1.90 4.12 14.85
CA GLU A 168 0.92 3.03 15.02
C GLU A 168 1.56 1.65 15.14
N LYS A 169 2.90 1.56 15.15
CA LYS A 169 3.68 0.32 15.25
C LYS A 169 3.32 -0.71 14.17
N ALA A 170 3.00 -0.24 12.98
CA ALA A 170 2.71 -1.05 11.80
C ALA A 170 4.02 -1.48 11.11
N PHE A 171 4.83 -2.29 11.80
CA PHE A 171 6.20 -2.62 11.37
C PHE A 171 6.28 -3.25 9.98
N ALA A 172 5.30 -4.04 9.56
CA ALA A 172 5.26 -4.59 8.20
C ALA A 172 5.10 -3.50 7.13
N ALA A 173 4.32 -2.45 7.42
CA ALA A 173 4.17 -1.31 6.51
C ALA A 173 5.45 -0.46 6.48
N LEU A 174 6.20 -0.35 7.59
CA LEU A 174 7.50 0.34 7.57
C LEU A 174 8.46 -0.30 6.57
N VAL A 175 8.61 -1.63 6.62
CA VAL A 175 9.49 -2.35 5.68
C VAL A 175 9.03 -2.16 4.23
N GLU A 176 7.73 -2.14 3.99
CA GLU A 176 7.20 -1.86 2.64
C GLU A 176 7.54 -0.43 2.19
N LEU A 177 7.33 0.55 3.06
CA LEU A 177 7.52 1.97 2.76
C LEU A 177 9.00 2.39 2.67
N GLU A 178 9.93 1.61 3.22
CA GLU A 178 11.38 1.82 3.00
C GLU A 178 11.75 1.78 1.51
N TRP A 179 11.07 0.94 0.73
CA TRP A 179 11.25 0.90 -0.72
C TRP A 179 10.83 2.24 -1.35
N PHE A 180 9.65 2.75 -1.00
CA PHE A 180 9.14 4.03 -1.50
C PHE A 180 10.03 5.21 -1.10
N ILE A 181 10.56 5.24 0.12
CA ILE A 181 11.49 6.29 0.55
C ILE A 181 12.74 6.29 -0.33
N THR A 182 13.28 5.11 -0.64
CA THR A 182 14.46 4.99 -1.49
C THR A 182 14.14 5.38 -2.94
N GLU A 183 12.99 4.94 -3.44
CA GLU A 183 12.52 5.23 -4.80
C GLU A 183 12.32 6.73 -5.02
N GLN A 184 11.60 7.40 -4.11
CA GLN A 184 11.32 8.83 -4.23
C GLN A 184 12.58 9.71 -4.25
N VAL A 185 13.68 9.27 -3.65
CA VAL A 185 14.97 9.97 -3.74
C VAL A 185 15.49 9.98 -5.19
N GLU A 186 15.39 8.85 -5.89
CA GLU A 186 15.80 8.76 -7.30
C GLU A 186 14.79 9.43 -8.24
N GLU A 187 13.49 9.36 -7.95
CA GLU A 187 12.43 10.01 -8.74
C GLU A 187 12.56 11.53 -8.71
N GLU A 188 12.73 12.12 -7.53
CA GLU A 188 12.92 13.56 -7.41
C GLU A 188 14.23 14.02 -8.06
N LYS A 189 15.30 13.23 -7.94
CA LYS A 189 16.58 13.53 -8.58
C LYS A 189 16.43 13.54 -10.09
N THR A 190 15.85 12.48 -10.67
CA THR A 190 15.60 12.36 -12.11
C THR A 190 14.75 13.52 -12.60
N SER A 191 13.64 13.82 -11.90
CA SER A 191 12.76 14.94 -12.25
C SER A 191 13.47 16.30 -12.18
N ARG A 192 14.27 16.55 -11.12
CA ARG A 192 15.08 17.78 -11.00
C ARG A 192 16.09 17.93 -12.13
N GLU A 193 16.76 16.85 -12.52
CA GLU A 193 17.74 16.87 -13.61
C GLU A 193 17.08 17.26 -14.94
N VAL A 194 15.89 16.71 -15.24
CA VAL A 194 15.15 17.06 -16.45
C VAL A 194 14.72 18.53 -16.43
N VAL A 195 14.15 19.01 -15.32
CA VAL A 195 13.80 20.43 -15.15
C VAL A 195 15.02 21.33 -15.32
N HIS A 196 16.18 20.94 -14.79
CA HIS A 196 17.40 21.71 -14.94
C HIS A 196 17.86 21.79 -16.40
N LYS A 197 17.77 20.70 -17.17
CA LYS A 197 18.08 20.70 -18.61
C LYS A 197 17.18 21.66 -19.38
N PHE A 198 15.87 21.67 -19.12
CA PHE A 198 14.97 22.66 -19.74
C PHE A 198 15.34 24.11 -19.37
N LYS A 199 15.73 24.37 -18.12
CA LYS A 199 16.21 25.70 -17.70
C LYS A 199 17.52 26.11 -18.38
N MET A 200 18.40 25.17 -18.69
CA MET A 200 19.64 25.43 -19.43
C MET A 200 19.37 25.75 -20.90
N VAL A 201 18.49 24.96 -21.54
CA VAL A 201 18.13 25.10 -22.95
C VAL A 201 17.34 26.39 -23.22
N LYS A 202 16.47 26.80 -22.28
CA LYS A 202 15.57 27.96 -22.43
C LYS A 202 14.71 27.81 -23.69
N ASP A 203 14.78 28.77 -24.61
CA ASP A 203 13.93 28.86 -25.80
C ASP A 203 14.70 28.54 -27.09
N ASP A 204 15.90 27.93 -27.01
CA ASP A 204 16.66 27.55 -28.21
C ASP A 204 15.99 26.35 -28.92
N PRO A 205 15.47 26.51 -30.15
CA PRO A 205 14.70 25.45 -30.79
C PRO A 205 15.51 24.18 -31.10
N SER A 206 16.78 24.33 -31.47
CA SER A 206 17.63 23.18 -31.79
C SER A 206 17.92 22.35 -30.54
N ALA A 207 18.28 23.02 -29.45
CA ALA A 207 18.56 22.36 -28.18
C ALA A 207 17.30 21.75 -27.54
N LEU A 208 16.11 22.31 -27.76
CA LEU A 208 14.84 21.69 -27.35
C LEU A 208 14.58 20.38 -28.10
N LEU A 209 14.81 20.35 -29.42
CA LEU A 209 14.65 19.12 -30.22
C LEU A 209 15.71 18.06 -29.85
N ASP A 210 16.94 18.50 -29.56
CA ASP A 210 17.99 17.61 -29.09
C ASP A 210 17.63 16.99 -27.73
N LEU A 211 17.13 17.80 -26.79
CA LEU A 211 16.68 17.33 -25.47
C LEU A 211 15.47 16.39 -25.56
N ASP A 212 14.50 16.69 -26.44
CA ASP A 212 13.36 15.80 -26.69
C ASP A 212 13.84 14.41 -27.13
N ARG A 213 14.71 14.36 -28.14
CA ARG A 213 15.31 13.11 -28.63
C ARG A 213 16.06 12.36 -27.52
N ASP A 214 16.82 13.06 -26.68
CA ASP A 214 17.55 12.46 -25.55
C ASP A 214 16.59 11.82 -24.54
N LEU A 215 15.50 12.50 -24.17
CA LEU A 215 14.47 11.98 -23.27
C LEU A 215 13.73 10.77 -23.89
N GLY A 216 13.53 10.79 -25.21
CA GLY A 216 13.00 9.65 -25.96
C GLY A 216 13.90 8.40 -25.93
N GLY A 217 15.16 8.55 -25.54
CA GLY A 217 16.10 7.45 -25.31
C GLY A 217 15.82 6.64 -24.03
N ARG A 218 14.97 7.13 -23.12
CA ARG A 218 14.61 6.39 -21.89
C ARG A 218 14.04 5.02 -22.25
N ALA A 219 14.58 4.00 -21.60
CA ALA A 219 14.01 2.65 -21.56
C ALA A 219 13.20 2.50 -20.27
N ALA A 220 12.16 1.67 -20.30
CA ALA A 220 11.48 1.26 -19.08
C ALA A 220 12.49 0.54 -18.16
N ALA A 221 12.39 0.78 -16.85
CA ALA A 221 13.16 0.02 -15.89
C ALA A 221 12.86 -1.48 -16.06
N PRO A 222 13.87 -2.37 -15.94
CA PRO A 222 13.59 -3.80 -15.92
C PRO A 222 12.64 -4.11 -14.75
N SER A 223 11.55 -4.84 -15.04
CA SER A 223 10.58 -5.23 -14.02
C SER A 223 11.28 -5.93 -12.86
N ALA A 224 11.06 -5.47 -11.63
CA ALA A 224 11.69 -6.01 -10.41
C ALA A 224 11.29 -7.47 -10.07
N ASP A 225 10.48 -8.13 -10.90
CA ASP A 225 10.00 -9.51 -10.75
C ASP A 225 10.75 -10.54 -11.62
N ALA A 226 11.98 -10.24 -12.06
CA ALA A 226 12.85 -11.18 -12.78
C ALA A 226 13.90 -11.84 -11.87
#